data_AF-A0A3A9F3C4-F1
#
_entry.id   AF-A0A3A9F3C4-F1
#
_cell.length_a   1.000
_cell.length_b   1.000
_cell.length_c   1.000
_cell.angle_alpha   90.00
_cell.angle_beta   90.00
_cell.angle_gamma   90.00
#
_symmetry.space_group_name_H-M   'P 1'
#
loop_
_entity.id
_entity.type
_entity.pdbx_description
1 polymer ?
#
loop_
_entity_poly.entity_id
_entity_poly.type
_entity_poly.pdbx_seq_one_letter_code
_entity_poly.pdbx_strand_id
1 'polypeptide(L)' 'EDALIKADYYMKNEELRYKIAKNGYEKVIRYFSYEERINTLLKLSGLKDT' A
#
# COMPACT_ATOMS: atom_id res chain seq x y z
N GLU A 1 1.64 17.92 14.68
CA GLU A 1 1.97 19.03 13.77
C GLU A 1 2.05 18.56 12.32
N ASP A 2 2.90 17.58 12.00
CA ASP A 2 3.07 17.00 10.65
C ASP A 2 1.78 16.55 9.94
N ALA A 3 0.85 15.93 10.66
CA ALA A 3 -0.41 15.46 10.07
C ALA A 3 -1.25 16.64 9.54
N LEU A 4 -1.27 17.76 10.25
CA LEU A 4 -1.99 18.98 9.85
C LEU A 4 -1.31 19.65 8.65
N ILE A 5 0.03 19.71 8.65
CA ILE A 5 0.81 20.24 7.52
C ILE A 5 0.57 19.41 6.26
N LYS A 6 0.60 18.08 6.38
CA LYS A 6 0.31 17.18 5.26
C LYS A 6 -1.13 17.30 4.77
N ALA A 7 -2.10 17.44 5.69
CA ALA A 7 -3.49 17.64 5.33
C ALA A 7 -3.67 18.92 4.50
N ASP A 8 -3.16 20.06 4.97
CA ASP A 8 -3.22 21.34 4.25
C ASP A 8 -2.52 21.26 2.88
N TYR A 9 -1.33 20.65 2.83
CA TYR A 9 -0.59 20.44 1.60
C TYR A 9 -1.39 19.60 0.58
N TYR A 10 -1.96 18.47 1.00
CA TYR A 10 -2.73 17.63 0.09
C TYR A 10 -4.04 18.27 -0.33
N MET A 11 -4.69 19.09 0.50
CA MET A 11 -5.89 19.83 0.10
C MET A 11 -5.61 20.80 -1.06
N LYS A 12 -4.43 21.42 -1.08
CA LYS A 12 -4.00 22.36 -2.13
C LYS A 12 -3.42 21.68 -3.39
N ASN A 13 -3.15 20.37 -3.35
CA ASN A 13 -2.48 19.64 -4.43
C ASN A 13 -3.32 18.43 -4.87
N GLU A 14 -4.45 18.68 -5.54
CA GLU A 14 -5.43 17.65 -5.91
C GLU A 14 -4.88 16.55 -6.82
N GLU A 15 -4.20 16.91 -7.91
CA GLU A 15 -3.66 15.92 -8.86
C GLU A 15 -2.64 14.99 -8.19
N LEU A 16 -1.77 15.55 -7.35
CA LEU A 16 -0.80 14.78 -6.58
C LEU A 16 -1.49 13.84 -5.59
N ARG A 17 -2.50 14.34 -4.86
CA ARG A 17 -3.31 13.55 -3.93
C ARG A 17 -3.97 12.38 -4.67
N TYR A 18 -4.58 12.62 -5.83
CA TYR A 18 -5.19 11.58 -6.65
C TYR A 18 -4.17 10.55 -7.11
N LYS A 19 -3.01 10.99 -7.61
CA LYS A 19 -1.91 10.09 -8.04
C LYS A 19 -1.44 9.19 -6.89
N ILE A 20 -1.24 9.74 -5.69
CA ILE A 20 -0.83 8.97 -4.51
C ILE A 20 -1.90 7.94 -4.15
N ALA A 21 -3.17 8.35 -4.09
CA ALA A 21 -4.29 7.45 -3.76
C ALA A 21 -4.42 6.31 -4.77
N LYS A 22 -4.35 6.63 -6.08
CA LYS A 22 -4.40 5.63 -7.16
C LYS A 22 -3.25 4.63 -7.07
N ASN A 23 -2.02 5.11 -6.87
CA ASN A 23 -0.85 4.24 -6.72
C ASN A 23 -0.97 3.32 -5.50
N GLY A 24 -1.48 3.85 -4.38
CA GLY A 24 -1.76 3.06 -3.18
C GLY A 24 -2.78 1.94 -3.44
N TYR A 25 -3.88 2.28 -4.10
CA TYR A 25 -4.91 1.33 -4.51
C TYR A 25 -4.35 0.23 -5.41
N GLU A 26 -3.66 0.59 -6.49
CA GLU A 26 -3.07 -0.38 -7.43
C GLU A 26 -2.05 -1.29 -6.75
N LYS A 27 -1.25 -0.76 -5.82
CA LYS A 27 -0.28 -1.56 -5.05
C LYS A 27 -0.98 -2.60 -4.19
N VAL A 28 -2.07 -2.24 -3.50
CA VAL A 28 -2.82 -3.18 -2.65
C VAL A 28 -3.44 -4.28 -3.50
N ILE A 29 -4.09 -3.92 -4.61
CA ILE A 29 -4.70 -4.91 -5.50
C ILE A 29 -3.67 -5.87 -6.09
N ARG A 30 -2.47 -5.38 -6.44
CA ARG A 30 -1.44 -6.20 -7.10
C ARG A 30 -0.63 -7.09 -6.17
N TYR A 31 -0.37 -6.64 -4.93
CA TYR A 31 0.67 -7.23 -4.07
C TYR A 31 0.20 -7.61 -2.66
N PHE A 32 -1.06 -7.30 -2.33
CA PHE A 32 -1.65 -7.59 -1.03
C PHE A 32 -2.86 -8.50 -1.15
N SER A 33 -2.90 -9.35 -2.20
CA SER A 33 -3.89 -10.41 -2.26
C SER A 33 -3.71 -11.38 -1.08
N TYR A 34 -4.81 -11.99 -0.60
CA TYR A 34 -4.72 -12.98 0.46
C TYR A 34 -3.80 -14.15 0.08
N GLU A 35 -3.83 -14.54 -1.19
CA GLU A 35 -2.94 -15.57 -1.74
C GLU A 35 -1.46 -15.18 -1.58
N GLU A 36 -1.06 -13.98 -2.01
CA GLU A 36 0.32 -13.51 -1.82
C GLU A 36 0.70 -13.43 -0.36
N ARG A 37 -0.19 -12.92 0.50
CA ARG A 37 0.07 -12.76 1.95
C ARG A 37 0.24 -14.13 2.62
N ILE A 38 -0.61 -15.10 2.30
CA ILE A 38 -0.49 -16.48 2.79
C ILE A 38 0.80 -17.11 2.26
N ASN A 39 1.11 -16.94 0.98
CA ASN A 39 2.34 -17.46 0.38
C ASN A 39 3.60 -16.86 1.03
N THR A 40 3.60 -15.57 1.34
CA THR A 40 4.68 -14.91 2.10
C THR A 40 4.80 -15.50 3.49
N LEU A 41 3.69 -15.68 4.21
CA LEU A 41 3.71 -16.26 5.56
C LEU A 41 4.25 -17.70 5.55
N LEU A 42 3.80 -18.54 4.61
CA LEU A 42 4.26 -19.92 4.48
C LEU A 42 5.76 -20.00 4.10
N LYS A 43 6.25 -19.08 3.26
CA LYS A 43 7.69 -18.94 2.99
C LYS A 43 8.47 -18.56 4.24
N LEU A 44 8.01 -17.54 4.96
CA LEU A 44 8.71 -17.07 6.17
C LEU A 44 8.70 -18.11 7.29
N SER A 45 7.70 -18.98 7.35
CA SER A 45 7.62 -20.05 8.35
C SER A 45 8.42 -21.31 7.97
N GLY A 46 9.09 -21.33 6.80
CA GLY A 46 9.79 -22.53 6.29
C GLY A 46 8.84 -23.69 5.94
N LEU A 47 7.55 -23.41 5.76
CA LEU A 47 6.54 -24.42 5.39
C LEU A 47 6.32 -24.48 3.88
N LYS A 48 6.94 -23.57 3.12
CA LYS A 48 6.89 -23.53 1.66
C LYS A 48 8.26 -23.78 1.05
N ASP A 49 8.77 -24.99 1.25
CA ASP A 49 9.89 -25.53 0.49
C ASP A 49 9.46 -26.83 -0.19
N THR A 50 8.86 -26.68 -1.38
CA THR A 50 8.82 -27.61 -2.53
C THR A 50 8.21 -26.90 -3.73
#